data_AF-A0A6M3JL56-F1
#
_entry.id   AF-A0A6M3JL56-F1
#
_cell.length_a   1.000
_cell.length_b   1.000
_cell.length_c   1.000
_cell.angle_alpha   90.00
_cell.angle_beta   90.00
_cell.angle_gamma   90.00
#
_symmetry.space_group_name_H-M   'P 1'
#
loop_
_entity.id
_entity.type
_entity.pdbx_description
1 polymer ?
#
loop_
_entity_poly.entity_id
_entity_poly.type
_entity_poly.pdbx_seq_one_letter_code
_entity_poly.pdbx_strand_id
1 'polypeptide(L)'
;MKICTKCKTEKEIGEFHKRRASVDGLTPICKKCSYERGKQWNIENKEQVKENGKKYHVIHYTANRNEILERNKKWRMRNPEKHKEIIRKWRIKNAERVKEKNKIWYYENYDRLKDVAKKWVSANPERVKINRRRAS
;
A
#
# COMPACT_ATOMS: atom_id res chain seq x y z
N MET A 1 -17.69 -22.76 -36.31
CA MET A 1 -16.27 -22.35 -36.27
C MET A 1 -16.14 -20.92 -36.81
N LYS A 2 -15.06 -20.20 -36.49
CA LYS A 2 -14.78 -18.84 -36.98
C LYS A 2 -13.27 -18.62 -37.13
N ILE A 3 -12.84 -17.92 -38.18
CA ILE A 3 -11.43 -17.59 -38.40
C ILE A 3 -11.07 -16.29 -37.68
N CYS A 4 -9.98 -16.31 -36.92
CA CYS A 4 -9.42 -15.12 -36.30
C CYS A 4 -8.70 -14.25 -37.33
N THR A 5 -9.10 -12.99 -37.48
CA THR A 5 -8.48 -12.05 -38.42
C THR A 5 -7.02 -11.67 -38.09
N LYS A 6 -6.57 -11.84 -36.83
CA LYS A 6 -5.19 -11.51 -36.41
C LYS A 6 -4.22 -12.68 -36.62
N CYS A 7 -4.52 -13.86 -36.10
CA CYS A 7 -3.65 -15.04 -36.24
C CYS A 7 -4.00 -15.95 -37.41
N LYS A 8 -5.09 -15.65 -38.13
CA LYS A 8 -5.55 -16.36 -39.33
C LYS A 8 -5.82 -17.85 -39.11
N THR A 9 -6.08 -18.27 -37.87
CA THR A 9 -6.44 -19.65 -37.54
C THR A 9 -7.93 -19.80 -37.31
N GLU A 10 -8.46 -20.94 -37.72
CA GLU A 10 -9.83 -21.36 -37.40
C GLU A 10 -9.93 -21.75 -35.93
N LYS A 11 -10.99 -21.26 -35.26
CA LYS A 11 -11.24 -21.52 -33.85
C LYS A 11 -12.72 -21.73 -33.58
N GLU A 12 -13.01 -22.34 -32.45
CA GLU A 12 -14.37 -22.43 -31.94
C GLU A 12 -14.97 -21.06 -31.68
N ILE A 13 -16.29 -20.94 -31.79
CA ILE A 13 -17.02 -19.70 -31.51
C ILE A 13 -16.76 -19.22 -30.06
N GLY A 14 -16.58 -20.15 -29.12
CA GLY A 14 -16.23 -19.87 -27.73
C GLY A 14 -14.90 -19.14 -27.53
N GLU A 15 -14.01 -19.15 -28.53
CA GLU A 15 -12.70 -18.49 -28.48
C GLU A 15 -12.75 -17.00 -28.83
N PHE A 16 -13.94 -16.44 -29.04
CA PHE A 16 -14.15 -15.04 -29.39
C PHE A 16 -14.97 -14.32 -28.30
N HIS A 17 -14.77 -13.02 -28.15
CA HIS A 17 -15.60 -12.22 -27.23
C HIS A 17 -16.89 -11.81 -27.92
N LYS A 18 -17.95 -11.58 -27.14
CA LYS A 18 -19.21 -11.04 -27.66
C LYS A 18 -19.02 -9.57 -28.05
N ARG A 19 -19.56 -9.18 -29.21
CA ARG A 19 -19.60 -7.79 -29.70
C ARG A 19 -20.96 -7.54 -30.35
N ARG A 20 -21.84 -6.79 -29.68
CA ARG A 20 -23.21 -6.53 -30.17
C ARG A 20 -23.27 -5.83 -31.54
N ALA A 21 -22.23 -5.06 -31.86
CA ALA A 21 -22.15 -4.31 -33.11
C ALA A 21 -21.65 -5.14 -34.31
N SER A 22 -21.27 -6.40 -34.14
CA SER A 22 -20.91 -7.26 -35.27
C SER A 22 -22.08 -8.11 -35.74
N VAL A 23 -22.09 -8.41 -37.03
CA VAL A 23 -23.17 -9.16 -37.71
C VAL A 23 -23.41 -10.53 -37.06
N ASP A 24 -22.33 -11.21 -36.67
CA ASP A 24 -22.38 -12.53 -36.01
C ASP A 24 -22.34 -12.45 -34.47
N GLY A 25 -22.38 -11.24 -33.90
CA GLY A 25 -22.31 -11.01 -32.46
C GLY A 25 -20.95 -11.30 -31.81
N LEU A 26 -19.89 -11.58 -32.59
CA LEU A 26 -18.55 -11.94 -32.11
C LEU A 26 -17.45 -10.98 -32.57
N THR A 27 -16.38 -10.87 -31.79
CA THR A 27 -15.19 -10.12 -32.19
C THR A 27 -14.49 -10.79 -33.38
N PRO A 28 -13.86 -10.01 -34.28
CA PRO A 28 -13.13 -10.57 -35.42
C PRO A 28 -11.79 -11.22 -35.02
N ILE A 29 -11.29 -10.96 -33.81
CA ILE A 29 -10.06 -11.54 -33.25
C ILE A 29 -10.40 -12.48 -32.10
N CYS A 30 -9.61 -13.53 -31.94
CA CYS A 30 -9.75 -14.47 -30.83
C CYS A 30 -9.27 -13.86 -29.49
N LYS A 31 -9.71 -14.47 -28.38
CA LYS A 31 -9.34 -14.10 -27.01
C LYS A 31 -7.84 -13.98 -26.81
N LYS A 32 -7.06 -14.98 -27.25
CA LYS A 32 -5.58 -14.95 -27.16
C LYS A 32 -4.98 -13.74 -27.87
N CYS A 33 -5.42 -13.45 -29.09
CA CYS A 33 -4.97 -12.32 -29.88
C CYS A 33 -5.32 -10.96 -29.25
N SER A 34 -6.50 -10.87 -28.63
CA SER A 34 -6.97 -9.70 -27.89
C SER A 34 -6.14 -9.49 -26.62
N TYR A 35 -5.88 -10.56 -25.87
CA TYR A 35 -5.05 -10.55 -24.68
C TYR A 35 -3.63 -10.06 -24.97
N GLU A 36 -2.95 -10.64 -25.97
CA GLU A 36 -1.60 -10.21 -26.34
C GLU A 36 -1.55 -8.75 -26.78
N ARG A 37 -2.58 -8.27 -27.49
CA ARG A 37 -2.70 -6.85 -27.83
C ARG A 37 -2.80 -5.97 -26.58
N GLY A 38 -3.64 -6.36 -25.61
CA GLY A 38 -3.78 -5.63 -24.35
C GLY A 38 -2.49 -5.65 -23.52
N LYS A 39 -1.78 -6.79 -23.49
CA LYS A 39 -0.49 -6.91 -22.83
C LYS A 39 0.55 -5.97 -23.45
N GLN A 40 0.64 -5.96 -24.78
CA GLN A 40 1.55 -5.06 -25.49
C GLN A 40 1.24 -3.59 -25.21
N TRP A 41 -0.04 -3.21 -25.25
CA TRP A 41 -0.47 -1.85 -24.92
C TRP A 41 -0.07 -1.46 -23.48
N ASN A 42 -0.22 -2.35 -22.51
CA ASN A 42 0.19 -2.10 -21.12
C ASN A 42 1.71 -1.92 -20.97
N ILE A 43 2.50 -2.62 -21.79
CA ILE A 43 3.96 -2.48 -21.79
C ILE A 43 4.36 -1.13 -22.40
N GLU A 44 3.82 -0.80 -23.57
CA GLU A 44 4.09 0.45 -24.29
C GLU A 44 3.61 1.68 -23.51
N ASN A 45 2.49 1.57 -22.80
CA ASN A 45 1.84 2.66 -22.08
C ASN A 45 2.01 2.54 -20.57
N LYS A 46 3.07 1.84 -20.11
CA LYS A 46 3.30 1.52 -18.69
C LYS A 46 3.21 2.74 -17.78
N GLU A 47 3.84 3.86 -18.17
CA GLU A 47 3.81 5.08 -17.37
C GLU A 47 2.43 5.74 -17.36
N GLN A 48 1.71 5.73 -18.48
CA GLN A 48 0.34 6.22 -18.54
C GLN A 48 -0.60 5.38 -17.66
N VAL A 49 -0.49 4.06 -17.70
CA VAL A 49 -1.27 3.14 -16.86
C VAL A 49 -0.99 3.41 -15.39
N LYS A 50 0.29 3.57 -15.02
CA LYS A 50 0.70 3.90 -13.66
C LYS A 50 0.12 5.24 -13.20
N GLU A 51 0.17 6.26 -14.05
CA GLU A 51 -0.35 7.60 -13.75
C GLU A 51 -1.87 7.60 -13.62
N ASN A 52 -2.59 6.91 -14.51
CA ASN A 52 -4.03 6.71 -14.40
C ASN A 52 -4.40 5.96 -13.12
N GLY A 53 -3.60 4.96 -12.73
CA GLY A 53 -3.77 4.23 -11.47
C GLY A 53 -3.64 5.15 -10.25
N LYS A 54 -2.68 6.08 -10.22
CA LYS A 54 -2.56 7.08 -9.15
C LYS A 54 -3.77 8.01 -9.11
N LYS A 55 -4.20 8.54 -10.27
CA LYS A 55 -5.37 9.44 -10.36
C LYS A 55 -6.62 8.74 -9.85
N TYR A 56 -6.87 7.53 -10.31
CA TYR A 56 -7.97 6.70 -9.83
C TYR A 56 -7.89 6.47 -8.32
N HIS A 57 -6.71 6.10 -7.80
CA HIS A 57 -6.51 5.89 -6.37
C HIS A 57 -6.82 7.15 -5.56
N VAL A 58 -6.36 8.32 -5.98
CA VAL A 58 -6.64 9.59 -5.29
C VAL A 58 -8.15 9.84 -5.25
N ILE A 59 -8.82 9.80 -6.40
CA ILE A 59 -10.28 10.05 -6.50
C ILE A 59 -11.06 9.06 -5.64
N HIS A 60 -10.76 7.76 -5.77
CA HIS A 60 -11.45 6.72 -5.01
C HIS A 60 -11.20 6.86 -3.50
N TYR A 61 -9.94 7.10 -3.10
CA TYR A 61 -9.60 7.24 -1.68
C TYR A 61 -10.20 8.51 -1.08
N THR A 62 -10.17 9.65 -1.76
CA THR A 62 -10.74 10.90 -1.23
C THR A 62 -12.26 10.81 -1.10
N ALA A 63 -12.95 10.26 -2.10
CA ALA A 63 -14.40 10.07 -2.07
C ALA A 63 -14.85 9.09 -0.96
N ASN A 64 -14.04 8.06 -0.66
CA ASN A 64 -14.42 6.99 0.26
C ASN A 64 -13.59 6.97 1.56
N ARG A 65 -12.88 8.06 1.87
CA ARG A 65 -11.86 8.10 2.93
C ARG A 65 -12.38 7.59 4.27
N ASN A 66 -13.54 8.12 4.69
CA ASN A 66 -14.09 7.82 6.01
C ASN A 66 -14.53 6.35 6.11
N GLU A 67 -15.15 5.80 5.07
CA GLU A 67 -15.56 4.39 5.05
C GLU A 67 -14.34 3.45 5.10
N ILE A 68 -13.30 3.76 4.31
CA ILE A 68 -12.05 2.99 4.30
C ILE A 68 -11.41 3.00 5.69
N LEU A 69 -11.34 4.16 6.34
CA LEU A 69 -10.77 4.29 7.68
C LEU A 69 -11.57 3.52 8.72
N GLU A 70 -12.90 3.60 8.67
CA GLU A 70 -13.78 2.90 9.61
C GLU A 70 -13.73 1.39 9.41
N ARG A 71 -13.71 0.92 8.16
CA ARG A 71 -13.50 -0.50 7.81
C ARG A 71 -12.17 -1.01 8.36
N ASN A 72 -11.09 -0.25 8.16
CA ASN A 72 -9.77 -0.59 8.68
C ASN A 72 -9.74 -0.61 10.22
N LYS A 73 -10.42 0.33 10.88
CA LYS A 73 -10.57 0.35 12.33
C LYS A 73 -11.29 -0.90 12.83
N LYS A 74 -12.44 -1.25 12.23
CA LYS A 74 -13.19 -2.47 12.56
C LYS A 74 -12.35 -3.74 12.38
N TRP A 75 -11.56 -3.81 11.30
CA TRP A 75 -10.66 -4.94 11.08
C TRP A 75 -9.61 -5.06 12.19
N ARG A 76 -8.95 -3.95 12.60
CA ARG A 76 -7.96 -3.95 13.69
C ARG A 76 -8.57 -4.38 15.03
N MET A 77 -9.78 -3.90 15.33
CA MET A 77 -10.49 -4.24 16.57
C MET A 77 -10.88 -5.72 16.61
N ARG A 78 -11.29 -6.31 15.48
CA ARG A 78 -11.64 -7.74 15.38
C ARG A 78 -10.43 -8.66 15.26
N ASN A 79 -9.29 -8.15 14.82
CA ASN A 79 -8.06 -8.92 14.58
C ASN A 79 -6.84 -8.32 15.30
N PRO A 80 -6.90 -8.11 16.63
CA PRO A 80 -5.84 -7.41 17.35
C PRO A 80 -4.51 -8.15 17.29
N GLU A 81 -4.51 -9.49 17.41
CA GLU A 81 -3.29 -10.28 17.38
C GLU A 81 -2.63 -10.30 16.00
N LYS A 82 -3.41 -10.47 14.92
CA LYS A 82 -2.88 -10.35 13.55
C LYS A 82 -2.32 -8.97 13.28
N HIS A 83 -2.99 -7.91 13.76
CA HIS A 83 -2.50 -6.55 13.61
C HIS A 83 -1.18 -6.32 14.36
N LYS A 84 -1.06 -6.81 15.60
CA LYS A 84 0.18 -6.79 16.38
C LYS A 84 1.31 -7.54 15.67
N GLU A 85 1.01 -8.72 15.11
CA GLU A 85 1.99 -9.51 14.36
C GLU A 85 2.49 -8.77 13.11
N ILE A 86 1.59 -8.15 12.34
CA ILE A 86 1.95 -7.33 11.18
C ILE A 86 2.86 -6.17 11.61
N ILE A 87 2.51 -5.45 12.68
CA ILE A 87 3.35 -4.36 13.20
C ILE A 87 4.71 -4.89 13.65
N ARG A 88 4.76 -6.03 14.35
CA ARG A 88 6.00 -6.66 14.80
C ARG A 88 6.91 -7.00 13.62
N LYS A 89 6.38 -7.69 12.60
CA LYS A 89 7.12 -8.03 11.37
C LYS A 89 7.62 -6.78 10.65
N TRP A 90 6.79 -5.74 10.56
CA TRP A 90 7.19 -4.47 9.97
C TRP A 90 8.32 -3.79 10.74
N ARG A 91 8.23 -3.75 12.08
CA ARG A 91 9.26 -3.14 12.95
C ARG A 91 10.60 -3.88 12.84
N ILE A 92 10.60 -5.21 12.81
CA ILE A 92 11.82 -6.00 12.63
C ILE A 92 12.45 -5.71 11.27
N LYS A 93 11.66 -5.78 10.19
CA LYS A 93 12.16 -5.53 8.83
C LYS A 93 12.63 -4.08 8.62
N ASN A 94 12.08 -3.13 9.36
CA ASN A 94 12.38 -1.70 9.26
C ASN A 94 13.13 -1.15 10.49
N ALA A 95 13.82 -2.00 11.25
CA ALA A 95 14.43 -1.62 12.53
C ALA A 95 15.41 -0.45 12.38
N GLU A 96 16.29 -0.49 11.37
CA GLU A 96 17.23 0.59 11.08
C GLU A 96 16.53 1.89 10.70
N ARG A 97 15.45 1.81 9.90
CA ARG A 97 14.63 2.97 9.57
C ARG A 97 13.97 3.59 10.80
N VAL A 98 13.54 2.76 11.76
CA VAL A 98 12.96 3.22 13.02
C VAL A 98 14.03 3.89 13.88
N LYS A 99 15.21 3.29 14.00
CA LYS A 99 16.35 3.87 14.74
C LYS A 99 16.74 5.23 14.15
N GLU A 100 16.89 5.33 12.84
CA GLU A 100 17.27 6.57 12.17
C GLU A 100 16.22 7.67 12.41
N LYS A 101 14.94 7.36 12.25
CA LYS A 101 13.87 8.31 12.56
C LYS A 101 13.87 8.75 14.03
N ASN A 102 14.10 7.82 14.96
CA ASN A 102 14.17 8.14 16.37
C ASN A 102 15.37 9.04 16.69
N LYS A 103 16.50 8.82 16.01
CA LYS A 103 17.71 9.64 16.11
C LYS A 103 17.43 11.07 15.63
N ILE A 104 16.84 11.23 14.44
CA ILE A 104 16.46 12.53 13.89
C ILE A 104 15.53 13.25 14.87
N TRP A 105 14.45 12.59 15.30
CA TRP A 105 13.50 13.17 16.25
C TRP A 105 14.17 13.60 17.56
N TYR A 106 15.08 12.78 18.09
CA TYR A 106 15.81 13.09 19.31
C TYR A 106 16.64 14.36 19.17
N TYR A 107 17.36 14.53 18.07
CA TYR A 107 18.17 15.73 17.84
C TYR A 107 17.31 16.96 17.55
N GLU A 108 16.24 16.83 16.78
CA GLU A 108 15.27 17.93 16.54
C GLU A 108 14.59 18.41 17.82
N ASN A 109 14.42 17.52 18.80
CA ASN A 109 13.77 17.83 20.08
C ASN A 109 14.78 17.90 21.24
N TYR A 110 16.07 17.95 20.95
CA TYR A 110 17.13 17.76 21.95
C TYR A 110 17.03 18.79 23.09
N ASP A 111 16.95 20.08 22.75
CA ASP A 111 16.91 21.15 23.76
C ASP A 111 15.65 21.06 24.61
N ARG A 112 14.49 20.80 23.98
CA ARG A 112 13.22 20.57 24.69
C ARG A 112 13.34 19.39 25.65
N LEU A 113 13.89 18.26 25.20
CA LEU A 113 14.07 17.07 26.03
C LEU A 113 15.03 17.34 27.20
N LYS A 114 16.11 18.08 26.95
CA LYS A 114 17.07 18.49 27.96
C LYS A 114 16.44 19.39 29.02
N ASP A 115 15.62 20.35 28.62
CA ASP A 115 14.93 21.24 29.56
C ASP A 115 13.85 20.52 30.37
N VAL A 116 13.10 19.60 29.75
CA VAL A 116 12.17 18.71 30.46
C VAL A 116 12.93 17.87 31.48
N ALA A 117 14.08 17.30 31.11
CA ALA A 117 14.90 16.52 32.03
C ALA A 117 15.42 17.37 33.21
N LYS A 118 15.89 18.60 32.97
CA LYS A 118 16.30 19.53 34.03
C LYS A 118 15.15 19.83 35.00
N LYS A 119 13.97 20.16 34.47
CA LYS A 119 12.76 20.42 35.27
C LYS A 119 12.37 19.21 36.12
N TRP A 120 12.41 18.01 35.53
CA TRP A 120 12.11 16.77 36.24
C TRP A 120 13.09 16.51 37.38
N VAL A 121 14.40 16.67 37.14
CA VAL A 121 15.45 16.51 38.16
C VAL A 121 15.26 17.50 39.30
N SER A 122 15.00 18.77 39.00
CA SER A 122 14.76 19.80 40.01
C SER A 122 13.51 19.52 40.84
N ALA A 123 12.44 18.99 40.23
CA ALA A 123 11.20 18.65 40.93
C ALA A 123 11.25 17.30 41.68
N ASN A 124 12.21 16.42 41.38
CA ASN A 124 12.27 15.06 41.92
C ASN A 124 13.66 14.69 42.53
N PRO A 125 14.23 15.51 43.43
CA PRO A 125 15.59 15.31 43.94
C PRO A 125 15.77 13.98 44.70
N GLU A 126 14.78 13.55 45.49
CA GLU A 126 14.85 12.29 46.23
C GLU A 126 14.82 11.06 45.30
N ARG A 127 14.03 11.10 44.22
CA ARG A 127 14.04 10.03 43.21
C ARG A 127 15.40 9.93 42.51
N VAL A 128 16.06 11.07 42.25
CA VAL A 128 17.41 11.09 41.67
C VAL A 128 18.42 10.44 42.62
N LYS A 129 18.36 10.73 43.93
CA LYS A 129 19.23 10.09 44.94
C LYS A 129 19.00 8.57 45.01
N ILE A 130 17.75 8.12 45.03
CA ILE A 130 17.40 6.69 45.06
C ILE A 130 17.95 5.98 43.81
N ASN A 131 17.77 6.55 42.63
CA ASN A 131 18.24 5.96 41.38
C ASN A 131 19.77 5.87 41.33
N ARG A 132 20.50 6.90 41.83
CA ARG A 132 21.96 6.87 41.92
C ARG A 132 22.46 5.74 42.84
N ARG A 133 21.81 5.56 44.01
CA ARG A 133 22.14 4.48 44.95
C ARG A 133 21.87 3.08 44.39
N ARG A 134 20.85 2.91 43.54
CA ARG A 134 20.53 1.63 42.87
C ARG A 134 21.46 1.29 41.71
N ALA A 135 22.19 2.28 41.20
CA ALA A 135 23.13 2.12 40.09
C ALA A 135 24.60 1.97 40.55
N SER A 136 24.84 2.03 41.88
CA SER A 136 26.12 1.72 42.53
C SER A 136 26.10 0.28 43.02
#